data_AF-A0A7C6KCZ6-F1
#
_entry.id   AF-A0A7C6KCZ6-F1
#
_cell.length_a   1.000
_cell.length_b   1.000
_cell.length_c   1.000
_cell.angle_alpha   90.00
_cell.angle_beta   90.00
_cell.angle_gamma   90.00
#
_symmetry.space_group_name_H-M   'P 1'
#
loop_
_entity.id
_entity.type
_entity.pdbx_description
1 polymer ?
#
loop_
_entity_poly.entity_id
_entity_poly.type
_entity_poly.pdbx_seq_one_letter_code
_entity_poly.pdbx_strand_id
1 'polypeptide(L)' 'MLNIDLRKIYKFYPIEPAPAAGALPTGGDVYYECLDCTAIINSMPHIPSACVCGNLQGNGGKVEIKLEERVRAVKGKLK' A
#
# COMPACT_ATOMS: atom_id res chain seq x y z
N MET A 1 -8.59 1.45 -14.27
CA MET A 1 -7.67 0.92 -13.22
C MET A 1 -8.18 -0.43 -12.78
N LEU A 2 -7.35 -1.46 -12.74
CA LEU A 2 -7.73 -2.76 -12.20
C LEU A 2 -7.81 -2.66 -10.68
N ASN A 3 -9.03 -2.53 -10.13
CA ASN A 3 -9.27 -2.59 -8.70
C ASN A 3 -9.34 -4.05 -8.23
N ILE A 4 -8.19 -4.73 -8.25
CA ILE A 4 -8.08 -6.05 -7.61
C ILE A 4 -8.01 -5.82 -6.11
N ASP A 5 -8.98 -6.35 -5.38
CA ASP A 5 -8.90 -6.41 -3.92
C ASP A 5 -7.84 -7.45 -3.51
N LEU A 6 -6.64 -6.96 -3.20
CA LEU A 6 -5.50 -7.79 -2.82
C LEU A 6 -5.77 -8.64 -1.57
N ARG A 7 -6.74 -8.27 -0.72
CA ARG A 7 -7.12 -9.09 0.45
C ARG A 7 -7.76 -10.43 0.07
N LYS A 8 -8.19 -10.60 -1.18
CA LYS A 8 -8.65 -11.90 -1.69
C LYS A 8 -7.51 -12.88 -1.93
N ILE A 9 -6.29 -12.37 -2.16
CA ILE A 9 -5.11 -13.17 -2.56
C ILE A 9 -4.10 -13.27 -1.40
N TYR A 10 -3.97 -12.21 -0.60
CA TYR A 10 -2.98 -12.11 0.47
C TYR A 10 -3.64 -11.94 1.84
N LYS A 11 -2.88 -12.31 2.89
CA LYS A 11 -3.08 -11.86 4.27
C LYS A 11 -2.10 -10.73 4.56
N PHE A 12 -2.56 -9.70 5.26
CA PHE A 12 -1.75 -8.52 5.57
C PHE A 12 -1.50 -8.41 7.06
N TYR A 13 -0.28 -8.06 7.41
CA TYR A 13 0.18 -7.91 8.79
C TYR A 13 0.86 -6.54 8.93
N PRO A 14 0.48 -5.71 9.92
CA PRO A 14 1.17 -4.45 10.17
C PRO A 14 2.68 -4.65 10.34
N ILE A 15 3.47 -3.73 9.78
CA ILE A 15 4.90 -3.66 10.11
C ILE A 15 5.03 -3.00 11.48
N GLU A 16 5.66 -3.70 12.42
CA GLU A 16 5.93 -3.21 13.77
C GLU A 16 7.45 -3.12 14.03
N PRO A 17 7.93 -2.04 14.68
CA PRO A 17 7.17 -0.84 15.07
C PRO A 17 6.65 -0.07 13.84
N ALA A 18 5.56 0.68 14.02
CA ALA A 18 4.99 1.49 12.93
C ALA A 18 6.05 2.48 12.41
N PRO A 19 6.39 2.44 11.11
CA PRO A 19 7.35 3.37 10.54
C PRO A 19 6.87 4.81 10.68
N ALA A 20 7.80 5.74 10.88
CA ALA A 20 7.47 7.17 10.87
C ALA A 20 6.97 7.60 9.48
N ALA A 21 6.11 8.61 9.44
CA ALA A 21 5.84 9.34 8.20
C ALA A 21 7.17 9.88 7.63
N GLY A 22 7.37 9.77 6.32
CA GLY A 22 8.60 10.06 5.60
C GLY A 22 9.59 8.89 5.52
N ALA A 23 9.34 7.80 6.26
CA ALA A 23 10.20 6.63 6.35
C ALA A 23 9.45 5.32 6.05
N LEU A 24 8.41 5.38 5.22
CA LEU A 24 7.65 4.19 4.82
C LEU A 24 8.56 3.23 4.03
N PRO A 25 8.67 1.96 4.44
CA PRO A 25 9.50 0.98 3.74
C PRO A 25 8.90 0.64 2.37
N THR A 26 9.75 0.22 1.44
CA THR A 26 9.38 -0.31 0.13
C THR A 26 9.96 -1.70 -0.05
N GLY A 27 9.26 -2.61 -0.73
CA GLY A 27 9.78 -3.96 -1.00
C GLY A 27 8.75 -4.90 -1.60
N GLY A 28 9.21 -6.07 -2.04
CA GLY A 28 8.37 -7.05 -2.73
C GLY A 28 7.25 -7.67 -1.89
N ASP A 29 7.42 -7.71 -0.56
CA ASP A 29 6.38 -8.14 0.38
C ASP A 29 5.71 -6.97 1.11
N VAL A 30 6.01 -5.72 0.75
CA VAL A 30 5.51 -4.51 1.43
C VAL A 30 4.39 -3.86 0.62
N TYR A 31 3.32 -3.51 1.33
CA TYR A 31 2.12 -2.90 0.79
C TYR A 31 1.72 -1.71 1.66
N TYR A 32 0.94 -0.80 1.07
CA TYR A 32 0.40 0.37 1.74
C TYR A 32 -1.11 0.25 1.87
N GLU A 33 -1.57 0.25 3.11
CA GLU A 33 -2.97 0.35 3.47
C GLU A 33 -3.32 1.82 3.69
N CYS A 34 -4.25 2.35 2.89
CA CYS A 34 -4.83 3.66 3.11
C CYS A 34 -5.81 3.59 4.28
N LEU A 35 -5.61 4.39 5.31
CA LEU A 35 -6.46 4.39 6.50
C LEU A 35 -7.85 5.01 6.27
N ASP A 36 -8.02 5.81 5.21
CA ASP A 36 -9.30 6.49 4.92
C ASP A 36 -10.28 5.61 4.14
N CYS A 37 -9.78 4.82 3.18
CA CYS A 37 -10.62 3.98 2.32
C CYS A 37 -10.31 2.49 2.43
N THR A 38 -9.37 2.11 3.30
CA THR A 38 -8.87 0.75 3.53
C THR A 38 -8.28 0.07 2.29
N ALA A 39 -8.12 0.75 1.15
CA ALA A 39 -7.50 0.14 -0.02
C ALA A 39 -6.05 -0.25 0.28
N ILE A 40 -5.62 -1.40 -0.24
CA ILE A 40 -4.23 -1.85 -0.16
C ILE A 40 -3.65 -1.85 -1.56
N ILE A 41 -2.51 -1.18 -1.76
CA ILE A 41 -1.72 -1.26 -2.99
C ILE A 41 -0.29 -1.71 -2.69
N ASN A 42 0.41 -2.25 -3.68
CA ASN A 42 1.82 -2.59 -3.55
C ASN A 42 2.66 -1.32 -3.30
N SER A 43 3.71 -1.40 -2.48
CA SER A 43 4.66 -0.29 -2.28
C SER A 43 5.52 0.02 -3.51
N MET A 44 5.66 -0.95 -4.44
CA MET A 44 6.36 -0.83 -5.70
C MET A 44 5.51 -1.38 -6.88
N PRO A 45 4.36 -0.75 -7.20
CA PRO A 45 3.47 -1.25 -8.23
C PRO A 45 4.05 -0.95 -9.62
N HIS A 46 4.30 -1.99 -10.41
CA HIS A 46 4.72 -1.87 -11.81
C HIS A 46 3.54 -1.62 -12.76
N ILE A 47 2.30 -1.89 -12.32
CA ILE A 47 1.08 -1.59 -13.05
C ILE A 47 0.28 -0.48 -12.35
N PRO A 48 -0.50 0.35 -13.07
CA PRO A 48 -1.29 1.42 -12.48
C PRO A 48 -2.22 0.90 -11.37
N SER A 49 -1.99 1.40 -10.16
CA SER A 49 -2.72 1.03 -8.94
C SER A 49 -3.04 2.30 -8.16
N ALA A 50 -4.28 2.47 -7.70
CA ALA A 50 -4.64 3.62 -6.89
C ALA A 50 -5.72 3.25 -5.89
N CYS A 51 -5.75 3.96 -4.77
CA CYS A 51 -6.89 3.90 -3.86
C CYS A 51 -8.03 4.82 -4.34
N VAL A 52 -9.26 4.53 -3.93
CA VAL A 52 -10.45 5.28 -4.37
C VAL A 52 -10.50 6.73 -3.86
N CYS A 53 -9.87 7.03 -2.71
CA CYS A 53 -9.80 8.40 -2.18
C CYS A 53 -8.66 9.22 -2.80
N GLY A 54 -7.80 8.62 -3.62
CA GLY A 54 -6.70 9.29 -4.30
C GLY A 54 -5.50 9.66 -3.43
N ASN A 55 -5.43 9.20 -2.17
CA ASN A 55 -4.25 9.35 -1.31
C ASN A 55 -3.04 8.59 -1.84
N LEU A 56 -3.26 7.32 -2.22
CA LEU A 56 -2.27 6.41 -2.81
C LEU A 56 -2.47 6.29 -4.32
N GLN A 57 -1.43 6.54 -5.10
CA GLN A 57 -1.37 6.31 -6.54
C GLN A 57 0.00 5.75 -6.90
N GLY A 58 0.07 4.67 -7.66
CA GLY A 58 1.33 4.02 -7.97
C GLY A 58 1.39 3.46 -9.39
N ASN A 59 2.57 3.56 -9.98
CA ASN A 59 2.90 3.07 -11.30
C ASN A 59 4.44 3.04 -11.46
N GLY A 60 4.96 2.24 -12.39
CA GLY A 60 6.38 2.25 -12.74
C GLY A 60 7.34 1.91 -11.59
N GLY A 61 6.89 1.16 -10.59
CA GLY A 61 7.68 0.77 -9.42
C GLY A 61 7.73 1.82 -8.31
N LYS A 62 6.87 2.85 -8.35
CA LYS A 62 6.79 3.90 -7.34
C LYS A 62 5.36 4.15 -6.90
N VAL A 63 5.20 4.70 -5.70
CA VAL A 63 3.93 5.19 -5.17
C VAL A 63 4.08 6.66 -4.80
N GLU A 64 3.15 7.47 -5.26
CA GLU A 64 2.89 8.81 -4.77
C GLU A 64 1.86 8.74 -3.63
N ILE A 65 2.20 9.37 -2.51
CA ILE A 65 1.38 9.42 -1.30
C ILE A 65 1.12 10.89 -0.97
N LYS A 66 -0.15 11.27 -0.83
CA LYS A 66 -0.52 12.66 -0.51
C LYS A 66 -0.48 12.96 0.99
N LEU A 67 -0.96 12.02 1.80
CA LEU A 67 -1.10 12.10 3.25
C LEU A 67 -0.49 10.84 3.87
N GLU A 68 0.81 10.89 4.16
CA GLU A 68 1.57 9.74 4.66
C GLU A 68 1.14 9.29 6.06
N GLU A 69 0.65 10.22 6.89
CA GLU A 69 0.06 9.94 8.20
C GLU A 69 -1.25 9.13 8.12
N ARG A 70 -1.86 9.09 6.92
CA ARG A 70 -3.05 8.28 6.61
C ARG A 70 -2.69 6.97 5.90
N VAL A 71 -1.44 6.53 6.01
CA VAL A 71 -0.94 5.29 5.40
C VAL A 71 -0.31 4.41 6.47
N ARG A 72 -0.62 3.12 6.38
CA ARG A 72 0.02 2.08 7.18
C ARG A 72 0.79 1.14 6.26
N ALA A 73 2.07 0.92 6.57
CA ALA A 73 2.85 -0.11 5.91
C ALA A 73 2.49 -1.49 6.48
N VAL A 74 2.20 -2.44 5.59
CA VAL A 74 1.83 -3.81 5.93
C VAL A 74 2.65 -4.80 5.09
N LYS A 75 2.94 -5.98 5.65
CA LYS A 75 3.51 -7.10 4.90
C LYS A 75 2.41 -8.01 4.38
N GLY A 76 2.48 -8.35 3.09
CA GLY A 76 1.57 -9.29 2.45
C GLY A 76 2.17 -10.71 2.39
N LYS A 77 1.42 -11.71 2.82
CA LYS A 77 1.74 -13.14 2.62
C LYS A 77 0.63 -13.81 1.80
N LEU A 78 1.00 -14.65 0.83
CA LEU A 78 0.02 -15.40 0.04
C LEU A 78 -0.86 -16.26 0.95
N LYS A 79 -2.15 -16.35 0.60
CA LYS A 79 -3.12 -17.22 1.28
C LYS A 79 -2.92 -18.68 0.94
#